data_AF-A0A0K9YVB4-F1
#
_entry.id   AF-A0A0K9YVB4-F1
#
_cell.length_a   1.000
_cell.length_b   1.000
_cell.length_c   1.000
_cell.angle_alpha   90.00
_cell.angle_beta   90.00
_cell.angle_gamma   90.00
#
_symmetry.space_group_name_H-M   'P 1'
#
loop_
_entity.id
_entity.type
_entity.pdbx_description
1 polymer ?
#
loop_
_entity_poly.entity_id
_entity_poly.type
_entity_poly.pdbx_seq_one_letter_code
_entity_poly.pdbx_strand_id
1 'polypeptide(L)' 'MNRIFLLIFCGLLIVSVLMFLRKRKRMPRKQQVIIFILYGCTIAFVVCLQLQYNQILPFGRLSLYVSPLKRWIEQLL' A
#
# COMPACT_ATOMS: atom_id res chain seq x y z
N MET A 1 2.73 13.76 -0.08
CA MET A 1 2.93 13.29 1.31
C MET A 1 4.24 13.84 1.82
N ASN A 2 4.33 14.22 3.10
CA ASN A 2 5.57 14.73 3.66
C ASN A 2 6.63 13.60 3.63
N ARG A 3 7.84 13.84 3.10
CA ARG A 3 8.87 12.78 2.92
C ARG A 3 9.21 12.03 4.21
N ILE A 4 9.15 12.75 5.33
CA ILE A 4 9.33 12.23 6.69
C ILE A 4 8.27 11.16 7.02
N PHE A 5 7.01 11.40 6.65
CA PHE A 5 5.93 10.45 6.88
C PHE A 5 6.17 9.14 6.10
N LEU A 6 6.71 9.23 4.88
CA LEU A 6 7.03 8.05 4.08
C LEU A 6 8.13 7.21 4.73
N LEU A 7 9.20 7.85 5.20
CA LEU A 7 10.30 7.17 5.89
C LEU A 7 9.80 6.46 7.15
N ILE A 8 8.97 7.12 7.96
CA ILE A 8 8.35 6.52 9.15
C ILE A 8 7.48 5.34 8.76
N PHE A 9 6.66 5.47 7.71
CA PHE A 9 5.79 4.41 7.24
C PHE A 9 6.57 3.19 6.73
N CYS A 10 7.63 3.39 5.93
CA CYS A 10 8.53 2.34 5.51
C CYS A 10 9.23 1.66 6.69
N GLY A 11 9.68 2.42 7.68
CA GLY A 11 10.26 1.89 8.91
C GLY A 11 9.27 1.00 9.68
N LEU A 12 8.03 1.46 9.86
CA LEU A 12 6.96 0.69 10.47
C LEU A 12 6.66 -0.61 9.70
N LEU A 13 6.65 -0.55 8.37
CA LEU A 13 6.48 -1.72 7.50
C LEU A 13 7.58 -2.75 7.72
N ILE A 14 8.84 -2.32 7.75
CA ILE A 14 10.00 -3.20 7.98
C ILE A 14 9.90 -3.85 9.37
N VAL A 15 9.62 -3.07 10.40
CA VAL A 15 9.44 -3.58 11.77
C VAL A 15 8.30 -4.60 11.83
N SER A 16 7.19 -4.33 11.15
CA SER A 16 6.03 -5.21 11.08
C SER A 16 6.38 -6.55 10.40
N VAL A 17 7.13 -6.53 9.30
CA VAL A 17 7.63 -7.73 8.60
C VAL A 17 8.60 -8.52 9.47
N LEU A 18 9.54 -7.86 10.15
CA LEU A 18 10.46 -8.51 11.09
C LEU A 18 9.71 -9.18 12.25
N MET A 19 8.70 -8.51 12.80
CA MET A 19 7.88 -9.06 13.87
C MET A 19 7.08 -10.28 13.40
N PHE A 20 6.55 -10.24 12.17
CA PHE A 20 5.91 -11.38 11.53
C PHE A 20 6.89 -12.54 11.32
N LEU A 21 8.10 -12.30 10.81
CA LEU A 21 9.13 -13.32 10.64
C LEU A 21 9.51 -13.98 11.98
N ARG A 22 9.57 -13.21 13.07
CA ARG A 22 9.84 -13.73 14.42
C ARG A 22 8.68 -14.56 14.95
N LYS A 23 7.43 -14.16 14.72
CA LYS A 23 6.22 -14.88 15.14
C LYS A 23 5.85 -16.06 14.23
N ARG A 24 6.38 -16.14 13.01
CA ARG A 24 6.01 -17.16 12.03
C ARG A 24 6.05 -18.57 12.60
N LYS A 25 7.09 -18.92 13.37
CA LYS A 25 7.28 -20.28 13.91
C LYS A 25 6.14 -20.75 14.83
N ARG A 26 5.33 -19.85 15.37
CA ARG A 26 4.18 -20.17 16.24
C ARG A 26 2.81 -20.04 15.54
N MET A 27 2.78 -19.69 14.25
CA MET A 27 1.53 -19.50 13.51
C MET A 27 1.20 -20.71 12.61
N PRO A 28 -0.10 -21.04 12.44
CA PRO A 28 -0.54 -22.04 11.48
C PRO A 28 -0.23 -21.58 10.05
N ARG A 29 0.16 -22.53 9.19
CA ARG A 29 0.59 -22.26 7.79
C ARG A 29 -0.41 -21.42 6.99
N LYS A 30 -1.73 -21.63 7.19
CA LYS A 30 -2.78 -20.86 6.50
C LYS A 30 -2.73 -19.36 6.85
N GLN A 31 -2.56 -19.01 8.12
CA GLN A 31 -2.43 -17.60 8.53
C GLN A 31 -1.12 -16.98 8.05
N GLN A 32 -0.03 -17.74 8.03
CA GLN A 32 1.25 -17.25 7.50
C GLN A 32 1.12 -16.81 6.04
N VAL A 33 0.46 -17.62 5.21
CA VAL A 33 0.28 -17.31 3.78
C VAL A 33 -0.58 -16.07 3.59
N ILE A 34 -1.70 -15.95 4.31
CA ILE A 34 -2.59 -14.78 4.23
C ILE A 34 -1.83 -13.51 4.63
N ILE A 35 -1.11 -13.54 5.74
CA ILE A 35 -0.37 -12.38 6.24
C ILE A 35 0.78 -12.03 5.28
N PHE A 36 1.47 -13.02 4.71
CA PHE A 36 2.52 -12.80 3.73
C PHE A 36 1.98 -12.11 2.46
N ILE A 37 0.84 -12.57 1.93
CA ILE A 37 0.16 -11.95 0.79
C ILE A 37 -0.26 -10.52 1.15
N LEU A 38 -0.79 -10.30 2.37
CA LEU A 38 -1.22 -8.99 2.82
C LEU A 38 -0.05 -7.99 2.87
N TYR A 39 1.11 -8.40 3.40
CA TYR A 39 2.32 -7.57 3.39
C TYR A 39 2.81 -7.30 1.97
N GLY A 40 2.80 -8.31 1.09
CA GLY A 40 3.15 -8.14 -0.33
C GLY A 40 2.27 -7.12 -1.03
N CYS A 41 0.94 -7.23 -0.88
CA CYS A 41 -0.02 -6.27 -1.41
C CYS A 41 0.20 -4.86 -0.84
N THR A 42 0.48 -4.75 0.46
CA THR A 42 0.73 -3.45 1.11
C THR A 42 1.95 -2.76 0.51
N ILE A 43 3.06 -3.50 0.32
CA ILE A 43 4.28 -2.96 -0.30
C ILE A 43 4.01 -2.56 -1.76
N ALA A 44 3.32 -3.40 -2.53
CA ALA A 44 2.96 -3.10 -3.91
C ALA A 44 2.10 -1.83 -4.01
N PHE A 45 1.14 -1.65 -3.11
CA PHE A 45 0.28 -0.48 -3.06
C PHE A 45 1.06 0.80 -2.73
N VAL A 46 1.99 0.72 -1.78
CA VAL A 46 2.88 1.84 -1.43
C VAL A 46 3.77 2.22 -2.63
N VAL A 47 4.31 1.25 -3.36
CA VAL A 47 5.09 1.49 -4.58
C VAL A 47 4.23 2.14 -5.66
N CYS A 48 3.00 1.64 -5.89
CA CYS A 48 2.05 2.27 -6.82
C CYS A 48 1.74 3.72 -6.45
N LEU A 49 1.49 4.00 -5.17
CA LEU A 49 1.25 5.36 -4.68
C LEU A 49 2.48 6.26 -4.84
N GLN A 50 3.69 5.72 -4.62
CA GLN A 50 4.93 6.46 -4.85
C GLN A 50 5.15 6.75 -6.34
N LEU A 51 4.88 5.79 -7.22
CA LEU A 51 4.97 5.99 -8.67
C LEU A 51 3.95 7.04 -9.17
N GLN A 52 2.74 7.06 -8.59
CA GLN A 52 1.75 8.09 -8.84
C GLN A 52 2.22 9.47 -8.35
N TYR A 53 2.79 9.54 -7.14
CA TYR A 53 3.30 10.78 -6.55
C TYR A 53 4.52 11.34 -7.31
N ASN A 54 5.41 10.48 -7.80
CA ASN A 54 6.60 10.86 -8.56
C ASN A 54 6.33 11.10 -10.07
N GLN A 55 5.07 11.02 -10.52
CA GLN A 55 4.64 11.26 -11.90
C GLN A 55 5.37 10.46 -13.01
N ILE A 56 5.95 9.30 -12.69
CA ILE A 56 6.65 8.47 -13.69
C ILE A 56 5.64 7.70 -14.58
N LEU A 57 4.43 7.47 -14.08
CA LEU A 57 3.34 6.88 -14.84
C LEU A 57 2.38 7.98 -15.33
N PRO A 58 1.97 7.98 -16.62
CA PRO A 58 0.99 8.91 -17.15
C PRO A 58 -0.40 8.51 -16.64
N PHE A 59 -0.68 8.80 -15.37
CA PHE A 59 -1.99 8.59 -14.75
C PHE A 59 -3.10 9.43 -15.40
N GLY A 60 -2.78 10.38 -16.28
CA GLY A 60 -3.76 11.16 -17.05
C GLY A 60 -4.72 10.31 -17.89
N ARG A 61 -4.35 9.07 -18.28
CA ARG A 61 -5.27 8.14 -18.96
C ARG A 61 -6.09 7.27 -18.00
N LEU A 62 -5.58 6.98 -16.80
CA LEU A 62 -6.30 6.23 -15.76
C LEU A 62 -7.28 7.13 -15.00
N SER A 63 -7.00 8.43 -14.88
CA SER A 63 -7.95 9.40 -14.30
C SER A 63 -9.25 9.51 -15.09
N LEU A 64 -9.24 9.24 -16.41
CA LEU A 64 -10.45 9.19 -17.22
C LEU A 64 -11.38 8.02 -16.83
N TYR A 65 -10.82 6.89 -16.38
CA TYR A 65 -11.60 5.76 -15.87
C TYR A 65 -12.06 5.95 -14.41
N VAL A 66 -11.37 6.80 -13.64
CA VAL A 66 -11.71 7.12 -12.24
C VAL A 66 -12.60 8.38 -12.13
N SER A 67 -12.70 9.19 -13.19
CA SER A 67 -13.58 10.38 -13.27
C SER A 67 -15.02 10.16 -12.79
N PRO A 68 -15.72 9.04 -13.09
CA PRO A 68 -17.05 8.83 -12.52
C PRO A 68 -17.01 8.69 -11.00
N LEU A 69 -16.07 7.92 -10.44
CA LEU A 69 -15.93 7.72 -8.98
C LEU A 69 -15.60 9.02 -8.25
N LYS A 70 -14.77 9.88 -8.85
CA LYS A 70 -14.42 11.18 -8.26
C LYS A 70 -15.64 12.11 -8.15
N ARG A 71 -16.52 12.09 -9.15
CA ARG A 71 -17.79 12.85 -9.16
C ARG A 71 -18.77 12.35 -8.11
N TRP A 72 -18.82 11.03 -7.88
CA TRP A 72 -19.65 10.43 -6.83
C TRP A 72 -19.19 10.82 -5.41
N ILE A 73 -17.87 10.88 -5.18
CA ILE A 73 -17.32 11.29 -3.89
C ILE A 73 -17.54 12.79 -3.64
N GLU A 74 -17.41 13.63 -4.66
CA GLU A 74 -17.72 15.07 -4.56
C GLU A 74 -19.22 15.38 -4.36
N GLN A 75 -20.13 14.46 -4.71
CA GLN A 75 -21.56 14.60 -4.42
C GLN A 75 -21.97 14.11 -3.03
N LEU A 76 -21.11 13.34 -2.36
CA LEU A 76 -21.36 12.79 -1.02
C LEU A 76 -20.83 13.67 0.12
N LEU A 77 -20.03 14.70 -0.20
CA LEU A 77 -19.44 15.66 0.74
C LEU A 77 -20.07 17.04 0.58
#